data_AF-A0A926IC66-F1
#
_entry.id   AF-A0A926IC66-F1
#
_cell.length_a   1.000
_cell.length_b   1.000
_cell.length_c   1.000
_cell.angle_alpha   90.00
_cell.angle_beta   90.00
_cell.angle_gamma   90.00
#
_symmetry.space_group_name_H-M   'P 1'
#
loop_
_entity.id
_entity.type
_entity.pdbx_description
1 polymer ?
#
loop_
_entity_poly.entity_id
_entity_poly.type
_entity_poly.pdbx_seq_one_letter_code
_entity_poly.pdbx_strand_id
1 'polypeptide(L)'
;MAEVVSELDKLREAAKLIEEMSQGRLQVCPSVVGQVYIRPENEAYLGLDMRINSIPGQLRYRVTFSSQMRRMGADMTSEGLRALLSEVGQTYALLTALESRSYTPTTEDLTAFREELLAEQEAKSFPTLSQTI
;
A
#
# COMPACT_ATOMS: atom_id res chain seq x y z
N MET A 1 27.65 -4.03 -10.88
CA MET A 1 26.72 -5.14 -11.15
C MET A 1 25.40 -4.70 -10.55
N ALA A 2 24.39 -4.38 -11.35
CA ALA A 2 23.09 -3.98 -10.79
C ALA A 2 22.47 -5.23 -10.17
N GLU A 3 22.34 -5.24 -8.83
CA GLU A 3 21.59 -6.27 -8.13
C GLU A 3 20.18 -6.31 -8.73
N VAL A 4 19.81 -7.46 -9.29
CA VAL A 4 18.46 -7.69 -9.81
C VAL A 4 17.58 -7.84 -8.57
N VAL A 5 17.04 -6.72 -8.09
CA VAL A 5 16.06 -6.71 -6.99
C VAL A 5 14.86 -7.55 -7.43
N SER A 6 14.51 -8.55 -6.61
CA SER A 6 13.39 -9.44 -6.92
C SER A 6 12.07 -8.68 -6.96
N GLU A 7 11.06 -9.20 -7.66
CA GLU A 7 9.74 -8.56 -7.69
C GLU A 7 9.09 -8.55 -6.29
N LEU A 8 9.31 -9.61 -5.50
CA LEU A 8 8.92 -9.65 -4.09
C LEU A 8 9.58 -8.53 -3.27
N ASP A 9 10.89 -8.29 -3.43
CA ASP A 9 11.58 -7.21 -2.72
C ASP A 9 11.06 -5.84 -3.13
N LYS A 10 10.77 -5.62 -4.43
CA LYS A 10 10.13 -4.38 -4.88
C LYS A 10 8.77 -4.17 -4.20
N LEU A 11 7.96 -5.23 -4.06
CA LEU A 11 6.66 -5.16 -3.38
C LEU A 11 6.80 -4.84 -1.89
N ARG A 12 7.79 -5.44 -1.21
CA ARG A 12 8.12 -5.13 0.20
C ARG A 12 8.55 -3.67 0.37
N GLU A 13 9.45 -3.20 -0.50
CA GLU A 13 9.87 -1.81 -0.50
C GLU A 13 8.70 -0.86 -0.78
N ALA A 14 7.79 -1.23 -1.69
CA ALA A 14 6.59 -0.45 -1.98
C ALA A 14 5.68 -0.35 -0.75
N ALA A 15 5.43 -1.45 -0.04
CA ALA A 15 4.63 -1.42 1.19
C ALA A 15 5.26 -0.54 2.27
N LYS A 16 6.56 -0.69 2.49
CA LYS A 16 7.29 0.14 3.45
C LYS A 16 7.22 1.62 3.07
N LEU A 17 7.44 1.95 1.80
CA LEU A 17 7.38 3.31 1.28
C LEU A 17 5.97 3.91 1.46
N ILE A 18 4.92 3.12 1.22
CA ILE A 18 3.53 3.54 1.44
C ILE A 18 3.30 3.90 2.92
N GLU A 19 3.71 3.06 3.86
CA GLU A 19 3.56 3.32 5.29
C GLU A 19 4.38 4.55 5.73
N GLU A 20 5.64 4.66 5.30
CA GLU A 20 6.55 5.74 5.69
C GLU A 20 6.11 7.10 5.12
N MET A 21 5.85 7.18 3.80
CA MET A 21 5.49 8.45 3.16
C MET A 21 4.08 8.93 3.50
N SER A 22 3.17 7.99 3.79
CA SER A 22 1.83 8.33 4.27
C SER A 22 1.79 8.68 5.76
N GLN A 23 2.91 8.51 6.49
CA GLN A 23 3.01 8.70 7.93
C GLN A 23 1.98 7.85 8.69
N GLY A 24 1.79 6.60 8.27
CA GLY A 24 0.84 5.66 8.85
C GLY A 24 -0.62 5.84 8.41
N ARG A 25 -0.94 6.81 7.56
CA ARG A 25 -2.31 6.98 7.03
C ARG A 25 -2.72 5.90 6.04
N LEU A 26 -1.77 5.23 5.40
CA LEU A 26 -2.00 4.16 4.46
C LEU A 26 -1.27 2.91 4.95
N GLN A 27 -1.96 1.79 5.00
CA GLN A 27 -1.40 0.50 5.35
C GLN A 27 -1.64 -0.51 4.22
N VAL A 28 -0.62 -1.29 3.86
CA VAL A 28 -0.82 -2.42 2.94
C VAL A 28 -1.30 -3.63 3.74
N CYS A 29 -2.40 -4.23 3.31
CA CYS A 29 -3.04 -5.34 4.01
C CYS A 29 -3.23 -6.55 3.09
N PRO A 30 -3.14 -7.78 3.63
CA PRO A 30 -3.49 -8.98 2.88
C PRO A 30 -4.99 -9.02 2.63
N SER A 31 -5.42 -9.43 1.44
CA SER A 31 -6.84 -9.64 1.14
C SER A 31 -7.22 -11.11 1.25
N VAL A 32 -8.46 -11.39 1.69
CA VAL A 32 -9.04 -12.74 1.68
C VAL A 32 -9.63 -13.11 0.33
N VAL A 33 -10.11 -12.13 -0.44
CA VAL A 33 -10.80 -12.30 -1.75
C VAL A 33 -9.91 -11.86 -2.91
N GLY A 34 -8.90 -11.02 -2.65
CA GLY A 34 -7.87 -10.61 -3.59
C GLY A 34 -6.46 -11.02 -3.13
N GLN A 35 -5.44 -10.38 -3.69
CA GLN A 35 -4.04 -10.58 -3.25
C GLN A 35 -3.72 -9.67 -2.07
N VAL A 36 -3.63 -8.36 -2.32
CA VAL A 36 -3.36 -7.31 -1.33
C VAL A 36 -4.20 -6.09 -1.65
N TYR A 37 -4.44 -5.24 -0.66
CA TYR A 37 -5.09 -3.94 -0.83
C TYR A 37 -4.46 -2.91 0.08
N ILE A 38 -4.65 -1.63 -0.24
CA ILE A 38 -4.18 -0.54 0.61
C ILE A 38 -5.38 -0.03 1.41
N ARG A 39 -5.27 -0.12 2.74
CA ARG A 39 -6.26 0.37 3.68
C ARG A 39 -5.88 1.78 4.13
N PRO A 40 -6.67 2.80 3.79
CA PRO A 40 -6.51 4.14 4.32
C PRO A 40 -7.15 4.27 5.72
N GLU A 41 -6.50 5.01 6.61
CA GLU A 41 -6.99 5.37 7.93
C GLU A 41 -8.31 6.15 7.85
N ASN A 42 -9.17 6.04 8.87
CA ASN A 42 -10.51 6.65 8.82
C ASN A 42 -10.49 8.17 8.61
N GLU A 43 -9.43 8.83 9.07
CA GLU A 43 -9.26 10.29 9.00
C GLU A 43 -8.64 10.80 7.70
N ALA A 44 -8.09 9.92 6.87
CA ALA A 44 -7.43 10.31 5.63
C ALA A 44 -8.43 10.86 4.59
N TYR A 45 -8.09 12.00 3.98
CA TYR A 45 -8.85 12.58 2.88
C TYR A 45 -8.61 11.82 1.57
N LEU A 46 -7.40 11.32 1.37
CA LEU A 46 -7.00 10.52 0.21
C LEU A 46 -6.82 9.05 0.57
N GLY A 47 -7.22 8.19 -0.35
CA GLY A 47 -6.84 6.79 -0.40
C GLY A 47 -5.86 6.53 -1.54
N LEU A 48 -5.15 5.41 -1.43
CA LEU A 48 -4.35 4.86 -2.51
C LEU A 48 -4.93 3.48 -2.86
N ASP A 49 -5.02 3.18 -4.14
CA ASP A 49 -5.50 1.90 -4.68
C ASP A 49 -4.34 1.21 -5.37
N MET A 50 -4.23 -0.11 -5.18
CA MET A 50 -3.24 -0.97 -5.83
C MET A 50 -3.98 -1.94 -6.73
N ARG A 51 -3.78 -1.83 -8.04
CA ARG A 51 -4.40 -2.69 -9.03
C ARG A 51 -3.42 -3.68 -9.58
N ILE A 52 -3.81 -4.95 -9.58
CA ILE A 52 -3.01 -6.06 -10.06
C ILE A 52 -3.76 -6.68 -11.23
N ASN A 53 -3.24 -6.47 -12.43
CA ASN A 53 -3.86 -6.92 -13.67
C ASN A 53 -2.99 -8.00 -14.33
N SER A 54 -3.58 -9.13 -14.73
CA SER A 54 -2.86 -10.15 -15.51
C SER A 54 -2.42 -9.58 -16.85
N ILE A 55 -1.20 -9.91 -17.28
CA ILE A 55 -0.70 -9.53 -18.60
C ILE A 55 -1.10 -10.63 -19.60
N PRO A 56 -1.89 -10.33 -20.66
CA PRO A 56 -2.30 -11.34 -21.63
C PRO A 56 -1.10 -12.07 -22.24
N GLY A 57 -1.15 -13.41 -22.23
CA GLY A 57 -0.09 -14.27 -22.78
C GLY A 57 1.16 -14.41 -21.90
N GLN A 58 1.15 -13.90 -20.67
CA GLN A 58 2.25 -14.05 -19.71
C GLN A 58 1.75 -14.58 -18.37
N LEU A 59 2.57 -15.39 -17.68
CA LEU A 59 2.35 -15.79 -16.28
C LEU A 59 2.81 -14.70 -15.30
N ARG A 60 2.54 -13.44 -15.64
CA ARG A 60 2.96 -12.26 -14.90
C ARG A 60 1.81 -11.27 -14.77
N TYR A 61 1.88 -10.48 -13.71
CA TYR A 61 0.95 -9.41 -13.44
C TYR A 61 1.61 -8.05 -13.67
N ARG A 62 0.78 -7.03 -13.87
CA ARG A 62 1.18 -5.63 -13.82
C ARG A 62 0.54 -4.99 -12.61
N VAL A 63 1.36 -4.40 -11.75
CA VAL A 63 0.88 -3.61 -10.62
C VAL A 63 0.89 -2.13 -10.99
N THR A 64 -0.21 -1.45 -10.73
CA THR A 64 -0.35 0.00 -10.90
C THR A 64 -0.98 0.61 -9.66
N PHE A 65 -0.63 1.84 -9.35
CA PHE A 65 -1.14 2.58 -8.20
C PHE A 65 -1.98 3.77 -8.67
N SER A 66 -3.04 4.09 -7.93
CA SER A 66 -3.86 5.28 -8.23
C SER A 66 -4.42 5.87 -6.95
N SER A 67 -4.46 7.20 -6.84
CA SER A 67 -5.09 7.88 -5.71
C SER A 67 -6.59 8.06 -5.91
N GLN A 68 -7.35 8.05 -4.81
CA GLN A 68 -8.78 8.32 -4.80
C GLN A 68 -9.16 9.28 -3.67
N MET A 69 -10.04 10.24 -3.96
CA MET A 69 -10.64 11.10 -2.94
C MET A 69 -11.63 10.28 -2.12
N ARG A 70 -11.54 10.35 -0.79
CA ARG A 70 -12.43 9.60 0.13
C ARG A 70 -13.47 10.47 0.78
N ARG A 71 -13.04 11.62 1.29
CA ARG A 71 -13.90 12.56 2.01
C ARG A 71 -14.38 13.63 1.03
N MET A 72 -15.62 13.49 0.58
CA MET A 72 -16.31 14.45 -0.28
C MET A 72 -17.62 14.87 0.39
N GLY A 73 -18.00 16.15 0.27
CA GLY A 73 -19.36 16.60 0.57
C GLY A 73 -19.61 17.21 1.96
N ALA A 74 -18.56 17.50 2.75
CA ALA A 74 -18.68 18.30 3.97
C ALA A 74 -17.96 19.65 3.82
N ASP A 75 -18.44 20.68 4.51
CA ASP A 75 -17.74 21.96 4.61
C ASP A 75 -16.35 21.74 5.22
N MET A 76 -15.33 22.34 4.61
CA MET A 76 -13.95 22.15 5.01
C MET A 76 -13.39 23.42 5.63
N THR A 77 -12.88 23.29 6.87
CA THR A 77 -12.17 24.36 7.55
C THR A 77 -10.82 24.63 6.87
N SER A 78 -10.21 25.78 7.18
CA SER A 78 -8.84 26.08 6.73
C SER A 78 -7.82 25.03 7.18
N GLU A 79 -8.00 24.46 8.38
CA GLU A 79 -7.18 23.36 8.89
C GLU A 79 -7.37 22.07 8.09
N GLY A 80 -8.62 21.70 7.79
CA GLY A 80 -8.92 20.56 6.94
C GLY A 80 -8.35 20.72 5.52
N LEU A 81 -8.44 21.93 4.95
CA LEU A 81 -7.86 22.23 3.64
C LEU A 81 -6.33 22.14 3.67
N ARG A 82 -5.69 22.64 4.73
CA ARG A 82 -4.23 22.50 4.91
C ARG A 82 -3.81 21.04 5.03
N ALA A 83 -4.56 20.23 5.80
CA ALA A 83 -4.32 18.80 5.91
C ALA A 83 -4.44 18.11 4.54
N LEU A 84 -5.53 18.38 3.79
CA LEU A 84 -5.71 17.87 2.43
C LEU A 84 -4.55 18.25 1.51
N LEU A 85 -4.10 19.50 1.50
CA LEU A 85 -2.96 19.94 0.69
C LEU A 85 -1.68 19.15 1.02
N SER A 86 -1.44 18.89 2.31
CA SER A 86 -0.33 18.06 2.78
C SER A 86 -0.47 16.62 2.29
N GLU A 87 -1.66 16.03 2.40
CA GLU A 87 -1.94 14.68 1.92
C GLU A 87 -1.77 14.56 0.41
N VAL A 88 -2.23 15.55 -0.37
CA VAL A 88 -2.06 15.61 -1.83
C VAL A 88 -0.58 15.61 -2.19
N GLY A 89 0.22 16.46 -1.54
CA GLY A 89 1.66 16.53 -1.79
C GLY A 89 2.38 15.21 -1.48
N GLN A 90 2.06 14.61 -0.33
CA GLN A 90 2.62 13.32 0.08
C GLN A 90 2.19 12.18 -0.86
N THR A 91 0.91 12.14 -1.25
CA THR A 91 0.36 11.12 -2.16
C THR A 91 0.94 11.24 -3.56
N TYR A 92 1.13 12.46 -4.06
CA TYR A 92 1.78 12.70 -5.35
C TYR A 92 3.24 12.22 -5.35
N ALA A 93 4.00 12.57 -4.32
CA ALA A 93 5.38 12.11 -4.18
C ALA A 93 5.46 10.58 -4.08
N LEU A 94 4.56 9.97 -3.31
CA LEU A 94 4.45 8.53 -3.17
C LEU A 94 4.10 7.84 -4.50
N LEU A 95 3.10 8.32 -5.23
CA LEU A 95 2.73 7.79 -6.54
C LEU A 95 3.89 7.87 -7.52
N THR A 96 4.57 9.02 -7.58
CA THR A 96 5.73 9.21 -8.47
C THR A 96 6.84 8.22 -8.15
N ALA A 97 7.12 8.00 -6.85
CA ALA A 97 8.13 7.04 -6.41
C ALA A 97 7.73 5.59 -6.72
N LEU A 98 6.46 5.23 -6.55
CA LEU A 98 5.95 3.90 -6.87
C LEU A 98 5.95 3.65 -8.39
N GLU A 99 5.51 4.59 -9.21
CA GLU A 99 5.47 4.48 -10.67
C GLU A 99 6.86 4.38 -11.32
N SER A 100 7.89 4.96 -10.67
CA SER A 100 9.28 4.82 -11.13
C SER A 100 9.80 3.37 -11.06
N ARG A 101 9.16 2.54 -10.23
CA ARG A 101 9.50 1.13 -10.05
C ARG A 101 8.51 0.32 -10.87
N SER A 102 8.92 -0.23 -12.01
CA SER A 102 8.05 -1.14 -12.77
C SER A 102 7.93 -2.47 -12.03
N TYR A 103 6.70 -2.91 -11.76
CA TYR A 103 6.37 -4.17 -11.10
C TYR A 103 5.77 -5.17 -12.07
N THR A 104 6.40 -6.33 -12.19
CA THR A 104 5.95 -7.47 -13.00
C THR A 104 5.98 -8.80 -12.24
N PRO A 105 5.35 -8.88 -11.05
CA PRO A 105 5.42 -10.06 -10.19
C PRO A 105 4.73 -11.27 -10.82
N THR A 106 5.18 -12.44 -10.41
CA THR A 106 4.52 -13.73 -10.68
C THR A 106 3.45 -14.02 -9.63
N THR A 107 2.67 -15.09 -9.83
CA THR A 107 1.72 -15.57 -8.81
C THR A 107 2.43 -15.96 -7.52
N GLU A 108 3.63 -16.53 -7.60
CA GLU A 108 4.44 -16.93 -6.44
C GLU A 108 4.87 -15.69 -5.64
N ASP A 109 5.37 -14.64 -6.31
CA ASP A 109 5.76 -13.39 -5.66
C ASP A 109 4.57 -12.76 -4.91
N LEU A 110 3.40 -12.71 -5.54
CA LEU A 110 2.19 -12.14 -4.93
C LEU A 110 1.70 -12.97 -3.74
N THR A 111 1.84 -14.30 -3.81
CA THR A 111 1.44 -15.22 -2.74
C THR A 111 2.37 -15.07 -1.54
N ALA A 112 3.68 -15.12 -1.77
CA ALA A 112 4.69 -14.91 -0.74
C ALA A 112 4.51 -13.53 -0.06
N PHE A 113 4.29 -12.48 -0.85
CA PHE A 113 4.06 -11.14 -0.31
C PHE A 113 2.79 -11.06 0.56
N ARG A 114 1.70 -11.70 0.14
CA ARG A 114 0.47 -11.76 0.91
C ARG A 114 0.66 -12.53 2.23
N GLU A 115 1.35 -13.66 2.19
CA GLU A 115 1.62 -14.48 3.38
C GLU A 115 2.48 -13.74 4.40
N GLU A 116 3.48 -12.98 3.94
CA GLU A 116 4.30 -12.11 4.79
C GLU A 116 3.45 -11.05 5.49
N LEU A 117 2.61 -10.33 4.75
CA LEU A 117 1.72 -9.32 5.32
C LEU A 117 0.72 -9.94 6.33
N LEU A 118 0.27 -11.18 6.10
CA LEU A 118 -0.59 -11.90 7.02
C LEU A 118 0.15 -12.21 8.33
N ALA A 119 1.37 -12.74 8.24
CA ALA A 119 2.20 -13.03 9.41
C ALA A 119 2.53 -11.76 10.20
N GLU A 120 2.82 -10.63 9.54
CA GLU A 120 3.04 -9.34 10.19
C GLU A 120 1.77 -8.82 10.88
N GLN A 121 0.60 -9.02 10.28
CA GLN A 121 -0.67 -8.62 10.89
C GLN A 121 -0.98 -9.46 12.13
N GLU A 122 -0.79 -10.79 12.06
CA GLU A 122 -0.95 -11.67 13.22
C GLU A 122 0.03 -11.28 14.34
N ALA A 123 1.31 -11.07 14.01
CA ALA A 123 2.33 -10.64 14.97
C ALA A 123 2.01 -9.29 15.64
N LYS A 124 1.30 -8.38 14.94
CA LYS A 124 0.80 -7.11 15.51
C LYS A 124 -0.50 -7.28 16.32
N SER A 125 -1.29 -8.32 16.07
CA SER A 125 -2.52 -8.63 16.82
C SER A 125 -2.28 -9.45 18.09
N PHE A 126 -1.26 -10.32 18.13
CA PHE A 126 -0.92 -11.16 19.28
C PHE A 126 0.05 -10.60 20.36
N PRO A 127 0.67 -9.41 20.29
CA PRO A 127 1.59 -8.97 21.33
C PRO A 127 0.88 -8.54 22.62
N THR A 128 -0.45 -8.40 22.61
CA THR A 128 -1.25 -7.89 23.74
C THR A 128 -1.78 -8.97 24.71
N LEU A 129 -1.61 -10.27 24.41
CA LEU A 129 -2.15 -11.36 25.24
C LEU A 129 -1.13 -11.95 26.24
N SER A 130 0.13 -11.54 26.23
CA SER A 130 1.18 -12.10 27.11
C SER A 130 1.53 -11.26 28.34
N GLN A 131 0.77 -10.21 28.66
CA GLN A 131 0.97 -9.42 29.90
C GLN A 131 -0.22 -9.52 30.84
N THR A 132 -0.62 -10.73 31.22
CA THR A 132 -1.36 -10.97 32.48
C THR A 132 -1.14 -12.42 32.91
N ILE A 133 -0.08 -12.66 33.68
CA ILE A 133 -0.02 -13.71 34.71
C ILE A 133 0.67 -13.11 35.92
#